data_AF-A0A1J6XFY9-F1
#
_entry.id   AF-A0A1J6XFY9-F1
#
_cell.length_a   1.000
_cell.length_b   1.000
_cell.length_c   1.000
_cell.angle_alpha   90.00
_cell.angle_beta   90.00
_cell.angle_gamma   90.00
#
_symmetry.space_group_name_H-M   'P 1'
#
loop_
_entity.id
_entity.type
_entity.pdbx_description
1 polymer ?
#
loop_
_entity_poly.entity_id
_entity_poly.type
_entity_poly.pdbx_seq_one_letter_code
_entity_poly.pdbx_strand_id
1 'polypeptide(L)'
;MFAALWRASIWHPDAIPPDEWKFRNLKRVALPVYDLVAIGGGIWAACFGSPVLRALFEQHVIDMAGIALAVSALVCLLGVIFPRLWRWEIAGKVTLVALLAAYAAAVALFRTNPDPSAGFAAFVLVLALPLPIFRLSLLGEEIKDRREEEV
;
A
#
# COMPACT_ATOMS: atom_id res chain seq x y z
N MET A 1 24.58 2.57 15.37
CA MET A 1 23.64 2.20 14.29
C MET A 1 22.18 2.24 14.75
N PHE A 2 21.79 1.50 15.80
CA PHE A 2 20.42 1.49 16.34
C PHE A 2 19.88 2.88 16.73
N ALA A 3 20.68 3.72 17.39
CA ALA A 3 20.27 5.07 17.77
C ALA A 3 20.04 6.04 16.59
N ALA A 4 20.62 5.75 15.41
CA ALA A 4 20.39 6.53 14.19
C ALA A 4 19.10 6.07 13.49
N LEU A 5 18.87 4.76 13.45
CA LEU A 5 17.62 4.17 12.92
C LEU A 5 16.40 4.58 13.75
N TRP A 6 16.51 4.56 15.08
CA TRP A 6 15.46 5.02 15.98
C TRP A 6 15.06 6.46 15.71
N ARG A 7 16.05 7.36 15.63
CA ARG A 7 15.83 8.79 15.34
C ARG A 7 15.24 9.06 13.96
N ALA A 8 15.54 8.21 12.99
CA ALA A 8 14.99 8.33 11.64
C ALA A 8 13.59 7.70 11.49
N SER A 9 13.12 6.95 12.48
CA SER A 9 11.88 6.19 12.40
C SER A 9 10.65 7.00 12.82
N ILE A 10 9.47 6.63 12.31
CA ILE A 10 8.17 7.22 12.68
C ILE A 10 7.82 7.08 14.18
N TRP A 11 8.46 6.14 14.87
CA TRP A 11 8.27 5.94 16.31
C TRP A 11 9.07 6.90 17.18
N HIS A 12 10.01 7.67 16.60
CA HIS A 12 10.67 8.74 17.34
C HIS A 12 9.62 9.78 17.81
N PRO A 13 9.74 10.33 19.03
CA PRO A 13 8.80 11.33 19.55
C PRO A 13 8.62 12.52 18.59
N ASP A 14 9.73 13.00 18.03
CA ASP A 14 9.76 14.19 17.15
C ASP A 14 9.50 13.87 15.66
N ALA A 15 9.15 12.63 15.31
CA ALA A 15 8.91 12.26 13.91
C ALA A 15 7.57 12.74 13.36
N ILE A 16 6.63 13.11 14.23
CA ILE A 16 5.29 13.58 13.85
C ILE A 16 5.12 15.01 14.38
N PRO A 17 4.89 15.99 13.51
CA PRO A 17 4.56 17.36 13.89
C PRO A 17 3.37 17.44 14.86
N PRO A 18 3.33 18.43 15.78
CA PRO A 18 2.26 18.56 16.78
C PRO A 18 0.86 18.73 16.19
N ASP A 19 0.75 19.43 15.07
CA ASP A 19 -0.47 19.67 14.29
C ASP A 19 -1.04 18.39 13.66
N GLU A 20 -0.18 17.41 13.39
CA GLU A 20 -0.55 16.11 12.83
C GLU A 20 -0.77 15.02 13.89
N TRP A 21 -0.63 15.35 15.18
CA TRP A 21 -0.68 14.36 16.26
C TRP A 21 -1.98 13.56 16.31
N LYS A 22 -3.08 14.13 15.79
CA LYS A 22 -4.38 13.43 15.59
C LYS A 22 -4.25 12.17 14.74
N PHE A 23 -3.27 12.11 13.83
CA PHE A 23 -3.01 10.96 12.95
C PHE A 23 -1.93 10.02 13.48
N ARG A 24 -1.43 10.18 14.72
CA ARG A 24 -0.29 9.39 15.23
C ARG A 24 -0.50 7.87 15.15
N ASN A 25 -1.69 7.39 15.50
CA ASN A 25 -2.00 5.96 15.52
C ASN A 25 -2.13 5.43 14.08
N LEU A 26 -2.65 6.26 13.18
CA LEU A 26 -2.70 5.94 11.76
C LEU A 26 -1.28 5.79 11.20
N LYS A 27 -0.40 6.78 11.43
CA LYS A 27 0.98 6.80 10.93
C LYS A 27 1.87 5.72 11.56
N ARG A 28 1.75 5.46 12.87
CA ARG A 28 2.64 4.52 13.61
C ARG A 28 2.18 3.07 13.63
N VAL A 29 0.88 2.80 13.40
CA VAL A 29 0.32 1.45 13.56
C VAL A 29 -0.45 1.03 12.32
N ALA A 30 -1.50 1.76 11.95
CA ALA A 30 -2.40 1.31 10.89
C ALA A 30 -1.72 1.22 9.52
N LEU A 31 -0.91 2.22 9.13
CA LEU A 31 -0.18 2.20 7.85
C LEU A 31 0.89 1.09 7.80
N PRO A 32 1.77 0.93 8.81
CA PRO A 32 2.70 -0.20 8.82
C PRO A 32 2.00 -1.56 8.78
N VAL A 33 0.91 -1.73 9.54
CA VAL A 33 0.14 -2.99 9.56
C VAL A 33 -0.49 -3.25 8.19
N TYR A 34 -1.07 -2.24 7.56
CA TYR A 34 -1.62 -2.37 6.22
C TYR A 34 -0.55 -2.81 5.21
N ASP A 35 0.60 -2.15 5.21
CA ASP A 35 1.69 -2.48 4.28
C ASP A 35 2.23 -3.90 4.55
N LEU A 36 2.30 -4.35 5.82
CA LEU A 36 2.64 -5.74 6.18
C LEU A 36 1.61 -6.77 5.68
N VAL A 37 0.31 -6.47 5.80
CA VAL A 37 -0.75 -7.32 5.26
C VAL A 37 -0.66 -7.40 3.74
N ALA A 38 -0.38 -6.28 3.06
CA ALA A 38 -0.20 -6.24 1.62
C ALA A 38 1.04 -7.01 1.15
N ILE A 39 2.17 -6.93 1.89
CA ILE A 39 3.35 -7.78 1.66
C ILE A 39 2.95 -9.25 1.76
N GLY A 40 2.27 -9.64 2.85
CA GLY A 40 1.80 -11.01 3.06
C GLY A 40 0.88 -11.49 1.93
N GLY A 41 -0.05 -10.65 1.51
CA GLY A 41 -0.96 -10.92 0.39
C GLY A 41 -0.23 -11.10 -0.95
N GLY A 42 0.78 -10.27 -1.23
CA GLY A 42 1.61 -10.39 -2.43
C GLY A 42 2.47 -11.66 -2.44
N ILE A 43 3.10 -12.00 -1.31
CA ILE A 43 3.86 -13.24 -1.16
C ILE A 43 2.95 -14.46 -1.33
N TRP A 44 1.77 -14.43 -0.69
CA TRP A 44 0.80 -15.52 -0.82
C TRP A 44 0.35 -15.69 -2.27
N ALA A 45 0.04 -14.60 -2.96
CA ALA A 45 -0.31 -14.62 -4.38
C ALA A 45 0.83 -15.17 -5.26
N ALA A 46 2.09 -14.83 -4.97
CA ALA A 46 3.23 -15.34 -5.73
C ALA A 46 3.53 -16.83 -5.47
N CYS A 47 3.33 -17.32 -4.25
CA CYS A 47 3.62 -18.72 -3.91
C CYS A 47 2.48 -19.68 -4.26
N PHE A 48 1.23 -19.25 -4.11
CA PHE A 48 0.05 -20.11 -4.24
C PHE A 48 -0.85 -19.72 -5.41
N GLY A 49 -0.65 -18.54 -6.01
CA GLY A 49 -1.54 -17.96 -7.00
C GLY A 49 -2.86 -17.46 -6.39
N SER A 50 -3.75 -16.99 -7.26
CA SER A 50 -5.15 -16.71 -6.92
C SER A 50 -6.05 -17.59 -7.79
N PRO A 51 -6.91 -18.44 -7.20
CA PRO A 51 -7.89 -19.22 -7.96
C PRO A 51 -8.76 -18.36 -8.88
N VAL A 52 -9.10 -17.15 -8.41
CA VAL A 52 -9.89 -16.17 -9.17
C VAL A 52 -9.12 -15.63 -10.37
N LEU A 53 -7.83 -15.31 -10.21
CA LEU A 53 -7.01 -14.80 -11.31
C LEU A 53 -6.61 -15.89 -12.31
N ARG A 54 -6.47 -17.15 -11.86
CA ARG A 54 -6.13 -18.29 -12.74
C ARG A 54 -7.18 -18.52 -13.83
N ALA A 55 -8.41 -18.08 -13.61
CA ALA A 55 -9.47 -18.13 -14.61
C ALA A 55 -9.32 -17.05 -15.71
N LEU A 56 -8.52 -16.01 -15.46
CA LEU A 56 -8.41 -14.81 -16.31
C LEU A 56 -7.01 -14.63 -16.92
N PHE A 57 -5.97 -15.09 -16.23
CA PHE A 57 -4.59 -14.86 -16.62
C PHE A 57 -3.75 -16.13 -16.48
N GLU A 58 -2.67 -16.20 -17.24
CA GLU A 58 -1.67 -17.24 -17.09
C GLU A 58 -0.92 -17.13 -15.76
N GLN A 59 -0.46 -18.27 -15.23
CA GLN A 59 0.20 -18.35 -13.93
C GLN A 59 1.37 -17.38 -13.79
N HIS A 60 2.20 -17.24 -14.84
CA HIS A 60 3.36 -16.35 -14.81
C HIS A 60 2.97 -14.87 -14.59
N VAL A 61 1.82 -14.43 -15.11
CA VAL A 61 1.30 -13.07 -14.91
C VAL A 61 0.87 -12.88 -13.46
N ILE A 62 0.22 -13.89 -12.88
CA ILE A 62 -0.26 -13.88 -11.49
C ILE A 62 0.92 -13.82 -10.53
N ASP A 63 1.96 -14.63 -10.77
CA ASP A 63 3.17 -14.66 -9.95
C ASP A 63 3.88 -13.31 -9.99
N MET A 64 4.05 -12.73 -11.19
CA MET A 64 4.64 -11.41 -11.36
C MET A 64 3.81 -10.29 -10.70
N ALA A 65 2.49 -10.35 -10.77
CA ALA A 65 1.61 -9.40 -10.09
C ALA A 65 1.71 -9.53 -8.57
N GLY A 66 1.81 -10.75 -8.03
CA GLY A 66 2.03 -11.01 -6.61
C GLY A 66 3.38 -10.46 -6.12
N ILE A 67 4.46 -10.70 -6.87
CA ILE A 67 5.78 -10.15 -6.59
C ILE A 67 5.75 -8.61 -6.64
N ALA A 68 5.14 -8.03 -7.68
CA ALA A 68 5.02 -6.58 -7.81
C ALA A 68 4.24 -5.96 -6.64
N LEU A 69 3.16 -6.62 -6.19
CA LEU A 69 2.41 -6.18 -5.02
C LEU A 69 3.26 -6.23 -3.75
N ALA A 70 3.98 -7.33 -3.51
CA ALA A 70 4.83 -7.49 -2.33
C ALA A 70 5.97 -6.48 -2.30
N VAL A 71 6.65 -6.26 -3.43
CA VAL A 71 7.72 -5.27 -3.56
C VAL A 71 7.19 -3.86 -3.38
N SER A 72 6.05 -3.53 -4.00
CA SER A 72 5.41 -2.22 -3.85
C SER A 72 5.03 -1.94 -2.39
N ALA A 73 4.43 -2.91 -1.71
CA ALA A 73 4.07 -2.81 -0.30
C ALA A 73 5.31 -2.71 0.61
N LEU A 74 6.42 -3.38 0.28
CA LEU A 74 7.68 -3.23 1.00
C LEU A 74 8.26 -1.82 0.86
N VAL A 75 8.21 -1.25 -0.34
CA VAL A 75 8.63 0.15 -0.57
C VAL A 75 7.74 1.11 0.22
N CYS A 76 6.42 0.86 0.25
CA CYS A 76 5.49 1.62 1.10
C CYS A 76 5.88 1.54 2.58
N LEU A 77 6.13 0.33 3.08
CA LEU A 77 6.48 0.09 4.48
C LEU A 77 7.76 0.86 4.87
N LEU A 78 8.79 0.81 4.02
CA LEU A 78 10.02 1.55 4.25
C LEU A 78 9.79 3.07 4.23
N GLY A 79 8.94 3.55 3.32
CA GLY A 79 8.53 4.95 3.26
C GLY A 79 7.80 5.41 4.52
N VAL A 80 6.86 4.61 5.02
CA VAL A 80 6.11 4.89 6.25
C VAL A 80 7.00 4.83 7.49
N ILE A 81 7.90 3.85 7.56
CA ILE A 81 8.83 3.70 8.69
C ILE A 81 9.81 4.88 8.74
N PHE A 82 10.29 5.35 7.59
CA PHE A 82 11.29 6.42 7.49
C PHE A 82 10.70 7.64 6.76
N PRO A 83 10.19 8.67 7.48
CA PRO A 83 9.52 9.83 6.88
C PRO A 83 10.35 10.59 5.82
N ARG A 84 11.68 10.49 5.87
CA ARG A 84 12.59 11.05 4.85
C ARG A 84 12.44 10.40 3.48
N LEU A 85 11.94 9.17 3.40
CA LEU A 85 11.72 8.42 2.16
C LEU A 85 10.32 8.65 1.56
N TRP A 86 9.67 9.78 1.88
CA TRP A 86 8.30 10.11 1.44
C TRP A 86 8.07 9.97 -0.08
N ARG A 87 9.07 10.26 -0.92
CA ARG A 87 8.98 10.08 -2.39
C ARG A 87 8.78 8.62 -2.77
N TRP A 88 9.47 7.72 -2.08
CA TRP A 88 9.34 6.29 -2.26
C TRP A 88 7.99 5.79 -1.73
N GLU A 89 7.51 6.37 -0.60
CA GLU A 89 6.17 6.09 -0.10
C GLU A 89 5.10 6.41 -1.15
N ILE A 90 5.19 7.57 -1.81
CA ILE A 90 4.24 7.97 -2.86
C ILE A 90 4.30 7.02 -4.04
N ALA A 91 5.50 6.78 -4.58
CA ALA A 91 5.67 5.89 -5.74
C ALA A 91 5.12 4.49 -5.45
N GLY A 92 5.48 3.93 -4.28
CA GLY A 92 4.98 2.64 -3.82
C GLY A 92 3.46 2.66 -3.68
N LYS A 93 2.87 3.64 -2.99
CA LYS A 93 1.41 3.65 -2.76
C LYS A 93 0.63 3.85 -4.05
N VAL A 94 1.13 4.64 -5.00
CA VAL A 94 0.54 4.78 -6.35
C VAL A 94 0.56 3.43 -7.08
N THR A 95 1.71 2.74 -7.11
CA THR A 95 1.81 1.42 -7.74
C THR A 95 0.92 0.39 -7.04
N LEU A 96 0.88 0.39 -5.71
CA LEU A 96 0.03 -0.50 -4.91
C LEU A 96 -1.45 -0.28 -5.22
N VAL A 97 -1.91 0.98 -5.24
CA VAL A 97 -3.29 1.35 -5.61
C VAL A 97 -3.60 0.91 -7.03
N ALA A 98 -2.69 1.14 -7.98
CA ALA A 98 -2.87 0.73 -9.37
C ALA A 98 -3.01 -0.79 -9.50
N LEU A 99 -2.17 -1.58 -8.82
CA LEU A 99 -2.25 -3.04 -8.84
C LEU A 99 -3.56 -3.57 -8.25
N LEU A 100 -3.97 -3.04 -7.09
CA LEU A 100 -5.22 -3.44 -6.43
C LEU A 100 -6.44 -3.06 -7.28
N ALA A 101 -6.46 -1.84 -7.83
CA ALA A 101 -7.52 -1.36 -8.70
C ALA A 101 -7.58 -2.15 -10.02
N ALA A 102 -6.43 -2.43 -10.64
CA ALA A 102 -6.36 -3.24 -11.85
C ALA A 102 -6.87 -4.66 -11.62
N TYR A 103 -6.54 -5.28 -10.49
CA TYR A 103 -7.08 -6.59 -10.11
C TYR A 103 -8.60 -6.50 -9.90
N ALA A 104 -9.08 -5.59 -9.06
CA ALA A 104 -10.52 -5.44 -8.83
C ALA A 104 -11.30 -5.21 -10.14
N ALA A 105 -10.78 -4.36 -11.03
CA ALA A 105 -11.35 -4.09 -12.35
C ALA A 105 -11.29 -5.32 -13.26
N ALA A 106 -10.19 -6.06 -13.28
CA ALA A 106 -10.06 -7.26 -14.10
C ALA A 106 -11.12 -8.31 -13.72
N VAL A 107 -11.33 -8.52 -12.43
CA VAL A 107 -12.36 -9.45 -11.95
C VAL A 107 -13.77 -8.93 -12.22
N ALA A 108 -14.02 -7.63 -12.04
CA ALA A 108 -15.33 -7.04 -12.28
C ALA A 108 -15.73 -7.07 -13.76
N LEU A 109 -14.79 -6.78 -14.68
CA LEU A 109 -15.04 -6.60 -16.10
C LEU A 109 -14.93 -7.90 -16.92
N PHE A 110 -13.98 -8.77 -16.59
CA PHE A 110 -13.69 -9.98 -17.39
C PHE A 110 -14.24 -11.27 -16.79
N ARG A 111 -15.05 -11.22 -15.74
CA ARG A 111 -15.70 -12.42 -15.19
C ARG A 111 -16.58 -13.09 -16.26
N THR A 112 -16.18 -14.28 -16.68
CA THR A 112 -16.90 -15.11 -17.67
C THR A 112 -17.93 -16.03 -17.02
N ASN A 113 -17.83 -16.28 -15.71
CA ASN A 113 -18.82 -17.00 -14.90
C ASN A 113 -19.16 -16.23 -13.61
N PRO A 114 -20.42 -16.23 -13.15
CA PRO A 114 -20.83 -15.55 -11.93
C PRO A 114 -20.46 -16.38 -10.70
N ASP A 115 -19.17 -16.68 -10.50
CA ASP A 115 -18.69 -17.24 -9.24
C ASP A 115 -18.80 -16.15 -8.16
N PRO A 116 -19.63 -16.33 -7.12
CA PRO A 116 -19.77 -15.34 -6.04
C PRO A 116 -18.44 -15.06 -5.32
N SER A 117 -17.53 -16.04 -5.28
CA SER A 117 -16.22 -15.90 -4.62
C SER A 117 -15.32 -14.89 -5.32
N ALA A 118 -15.39 -14.80 -6.65
CA ALA A 118 -14.65 -13.82 -7.43
C ALA A 118 -15.15 -12.38 -7.15
N GLY A 119 -16.47 -12.20 -7.12
CA GLY A 119 -17.07 -10.91 -6.78
C GLY A 119 -16.72 -10.45 -5.36
N PHE A 120 -16.72 -11.39 -4.40
CA PHE A 120 -16.28 -11.11 -3.03
C PHE A 120 -14.80 -10.70 -2.97
N ALA A 121 -13.90 -11.40 -3.67
CA ALA A 121 -12.49 -11.05 -3.74
C ALA A 121 -12.28 -9.63 -4.31
N ALA A 122 -12.98 -9.27 -5.40
CA ALA A 122 -12.94 -7.93 -5.96
C ALA A 122 -13.43 -6.87 -4.96
N PHE A 123 -14.51 -7.14 -4.23
CA PHE A 123 -15.03 -6.23 -3.21
C PHE A 123 -14.05 -6.02 -2.06
N VAL A 124 -13.39 -7.08 -1.58
CA VAL A 124 -12.34 -6.99 -0.55
C VAL A 124 -11.16 -6.16 -1.04
N LEU A 125 -10.75 -6.29 -2.30
CA LEU A 125 -9.68 -5.47 -2.89
C LEU A 125 -10.07 -3.99 -2.94
N VAL A 126 -11.32 -3.68 -3.32
CA VAL A 126 -11.83 -2.29 -3.30
C VAL A 126 -11.86 -1.74 -1.87
N LEU A 127 -12.24 -2.56 -0.89
CA LEU A 127 -12.23 -2.16 0.53
C LEU A 127 -10.81 -1.85 1.05
N ALA A 128 -9.77 -2.42 0.44
CA ALA A 128 -8.38 -2.14 0.80
C ALA A 128 -7.89 -0.78 0.27
N LEU A 129 -8.51 -0.23 -0.79
CA LEU A 129 -8.06 1.01 -1.46
C LEU A 129 -8.17 2.32 -0.63
N PRO A 130 -9.20 2.55 0.21
CA PRO A 130 -9.38 3.84 0.87
C PRO A 130 -8.19 4.28 1.72
N LEU A 131 -7.53 3.35 2.42
CA LEU A 131 -6.42 3.67 3.32
C LEU A 131 -5.17 4.22 2.59
N PRO A 132 -4.62 3.54 1.56
CA PRO A 132 -3.49 4.09 0.79
C PRO A 132 -3.87 5.35 0.01
N ILE A 133 -5.12 5.47 -0.49
CA ILE A 133 -5.60 6.69 -1.14
C ILE A 133 -5.63 7.87 -0.15
N PHE A 134 -6.18 7.64 1.05
CA PHE A 134 -6.20 8.66 2.10
C PHE A 134 -4.78 9.10 2.49
N ARG A 135 -3.84 8.15 2.59
CA ARG A 135 -2.44 8.50 2.86
C ARG A 135 -1.80 9.30 1.73
N LEU A 136 -2.09 8.99 0.47
CA LEU A 136 -1.64 9.80 -0.67
C LEU A 136 -2.19 11.23 -0.61
N SER A 137 -3.45 11.40 -0.18
CA SER A 137 -4.03 12.73 0.06
C SER A 137 -3.28 13.50 1.15
N LEU A 138 -3.02 12.86 2.31
CA LEU A 138 -2.25 13.46 3.39
C LEU A 138 -0.82 13.84 2.96
N LEU A 139 -0.15 12.96 2.20
CA LEU A 139 1.18 13.26 1.65
C LEU A 139 1.15 14.45 0.68
N GLY A 140 0.06 14.64 -0.05
CA GLY A 140 -0.15 15.81 -0.90
C GLY A 140 -0.24 17.12 -0.10
N GLU A 141 -0.94 17.10 1.04
CA GLU A 141 -1.01 18.21 1.99
C GLU A 141 0.37 18.49 2.61
N GLU A 142 1.07 17.45 3.09
CA GLU A 142 2.42 17.58 3.67
C GLU A 142 3.44 18.17 2.68
N ILE A 143 3.31 17.90 1.37
CA ILE A 143 4.17 18.49 0.33
C ILE A 143 3.87 19.98 0.15
N LYS A 144 2.59 20.35 0.20
CA LYS A 144 2.17 21.74 0.06
C LYS A 144 2.74 22.58 1.20
N ASP A 145 2.63 22.10 2.43
CA ASP A 145 3.12 22.80 3.62
C ASP A 145 4.65 23.01 3.55
N ARG A 146 5.41 21.98 3.15
CA ARG A 146 6.87 22.09 2.96
C ARG A 146 7.27 23.10 1.90
N ARG A 147 6.45 23.29 0.86
CA ARG A 147 6.72 24.27 -0.20
C ARG A 147 6.41 25.70 0.25
N GLU A 148 5.44 25.88 1.14
CA GLU A 148 5.09 27.19 1.71
C GLU A 148 6.14 27.66 2.73
N GLU A 149 6.82 26.75 3.43
CA GLU A 149 7.92 27.07 4.36
C GLU A 149 9.24 27.48 3.66
N GLU A 150 9.42 27.14 2.37
CA GLU A 150 10.62 27.45 1.59
C GLU A 150 10.54 28.79 0.83
N VAL A 151 9.40 29.49 0.87
CA VAL A 151 9.14 30.79 0.20
C VAL A 151 9.17 31.94 1.21
#